data_AF-A0A172UWF7-F1
#
_entry.id   AF-A0A172UWF7-F1
#
_cell.length_a   1.000
_cell.length_b   1.000
_cell.length_c   1.000
_cell.angle_alpha   90.00
_cell.angle_beta   90.00
_cell.angle_gamma   90.00
#
_symmetry.space_group_name_H-M   'P 1'
#
loop_
_entity.id
_entity.type
_entity.pdbx_description
1 polymer ?
#
loop_
_entity_poly.entity_id
_entity_poly.type
_entity_poly.pdbx_seq_one_letter_code
_entity_poly.pdbx_strand_id
1 'polypeptide(L)'
;MPVAYHWSPITRRTSIRMHGLVIGAAPSVNGVEDDHRNPWISLAPTAAQAWWLSGGALEGGGFAVEHPVWDLWEADLTDIDHTPGRPDYPEIRVPGDIPSERLTWIGSRVFGVDAA
;
A
#
# COMPACT_ATOMS: atom_id res chain seq x y z
N MET A 1 15.65 -12.74 -3.03
CA MET A 1 15.17 -11.79 -2.01
C MET A 1 13.67 -11.69 -2.19
N PRO A 2 12.85 -11.95 -1.16
CA PRO A 2 11.41 -11.81 -1.27
C PRO A 2 11.07 -10.32 -1.39
N VAL A 3 10.49 -9.93 -2.51
CA VAL A 3 10.09 -8.56 -2.82
C VAL A 3 8.57 -8.50 -2.91
N ALA A 4 7.97 -7.44 -2.38
CA ALA A 4 6.55 -7.18 -2.49
C ALA A 4 6.27 -5.69 -2.75
N TYR A 5 5.04 -5.35 -3.09
CA TYR A 5 4.67 -4.02 -3.56
C TYR A 5 3.57 -3.41 -2.71
N HIS A 6 3.72 -2.13 -2.37
CA HIS A 6 2.76 -1.33 -1.63
C HIS A 6 2.29 -0.14 -2.47
N TRP A 7 1.06 0.31 -2.23
CA TRP A 7 0.47 1.47 -2.87
C TRP A 7 0.07 2.49 -1.80
N SER A 8 0.27 3.78 -2.05
CA SER A 8 -0.05 4.83 -1.07
C SER A 8 -0.34 6.18 -1.75
N PRO A 9 -1.12 7.10 -1.16
CA PRO A 9 -1.30 8.43 -1.73
C PRO A 9 0.06 9.17 -1.79
N ILE A 10 0.28 9.99 -2.83
CA ILE A 10 1.54 10.76 -2.96
C ILE A 10 1.82 11.65 -1.75
N THR A 11 0.78 12.10 -1.04
CA THR A 11 0.89 12.91 0.18
C THR A 11 1.68 12.20 1.29
N ARG A 12 1.88 10.88 1.18
CA ARG A 12 2.66 10.07 2.13
C ARG A 12 4.09 9.83 1.75
N ARG A 13 4.49 10.20 0.53
CA ARG A 13 5.85 9.98 0.05
C ARG A 13 6.91 10.48 1.03
N THR A 14 6.75 11.70 1.53
CA THR A 14 7.70 12.28 2.49
C THR A 14 7.73 11.48 3.79
N SER A 15 6.57 11.14 4.36
CA SER A 15 6.50 10.35 5.59
C SER A 15 7.10 8.96 5.42
N ILE A 16 6.76 8.25 4.33
CA ILE A 16 7.27 6.91 4.03
C ILE A 16 8.78 6.92 3.85
N ARG A 17 9.34 7.94 3.21
CA ARG A 17 10.80 8.10 3.08
C ARG A 17 11.50 8.34 4.41
N MET A 18 10.82 8.99 5.36
CA MET A 18 11.40 9.35 6.67
C MET A 18 11.22 8.26 7.72
N HIS A 19 10.11 7.51 7.66
CA HIS A 19 9.67 6.63 8.74
C HIS A 19 9.34 5.22 8.29
N GLY A 20 9.25 4.97 6.98
CA GLY A 20 8.79 3.71 6.43
C GLY A 20 7.27 3.57 6.38
N LEU A 21 6.79 2.33 6.23
CA LEU A 21 5.38 1.98 6.36
C LEU A 21 5.10 1.62 7.80
N VAL A 22 4.33 2.47 8.47
CA VAL A 22 4.03 2.34 9.91
C VAL A 22 2.56 1.97 10.09
N ILE A 23 2.30 0.90 10.84
CA ILE A 23 0.95 0.45 11.16
C ILE A 23 0.24 1.52 11.99
N GLY A 24 -0.96 1.91 11.54
CA GLY A 24 -1.76 2.95 12.20
C GLY A 24 -1.33 4.39 11.89
N ALA A 25 -0.36 4.62 10.99
CA ALA A 25 -0.01 5.97 10.53
C ALA A 25 -1.22 6.66 9.87
N ALA A 26 -1.46 7.91 10.25
CA ALA A 26 -2.62 8.68 9.79
C ALA A 26 -2.28 9.61 8.60
N PRO A 27 -3.21 9.81 7.64
CA PRO A 27 -4.39 8.98 7.37
C PRO A 27 -4.09 7.49 7.07
N SER A 28 -5.00 6.59 7.41
CA SER A 28 -4.92 5.16 7.06
C SER A 28 -5.96 4.82 6.00
N VAL A 29 -5.67 3.89 5.09
CA VAL A 29 -6.74 3.22 4.34
C VAL A 29 -7.45 2.33 5.36
N ASN A 30 -8.74 2.55 5.59
CA ASN A 30 -9.53 1.59 6.35
C ASN A 30 -10.00 0.48 5.42
N GLY A 31 -10.23 -0.71 5.98
CA GLY A 31 -10.87 -1.79 5.23
C GLY A 31 -12.19 -1.28 4.64
N VAL A 32 -12.41 -1.53 3.35
CA VAL A 32 -13.60 -1.08 2.61
C VAL A 32 -14.90 -1.60 3.23
N GLU A 33 -14.82 -2.68 3.99
CA GLU A 33 -15.97 -3.40 4.53
C GLU A 33 -16.45 -2.89 5.90
N ASP A 34 -15.61 -2.24 6.71
CA ASP A 34 -15.96 -1.99 8.13
C ASP A 34 -15.29 -0.79 8.83
N ASP A 35 -14.59 0.08 8.10
CA ASP A 35 -13.84 1.21 8.68
C ASP A 35 -12.73 0.78 9.67
N HIS A 36 -12.39 -0.52 9.75
CA HIS A 36 -11.34 -1.01 10.62
C HIS A 36 -9.95 -0.68 10.08
N ARG A 37 -9.05 -0.36 11.00
CA ARG A 37 -7.62 -0.23 10.69
C ARG A 37 -7.00 -1.61 10.67
N ASN A 38 -6.39 -1.99 9.54
CA ASN A 38 -5.63 -3.22 9.44
C ASN A 38 -4.48 -3.20 10.46
N PRO A 39 -4.37 -4.20 11.36
CA PRO A 39 -3.22 -4.36 12.25
C PRO A 39 -2.01 -4.96 11.51
N TRP A 40 -1.90 -4.73 10.19
CA TRP A 40 -0.82 -5.18 9.32
C TRP A 40 -0.63 -4.21 8.16
N ILE A 41 0.54 -4.25 7.52
CA ILE A 41 0.78 -3.63 6.23
C ILE A 41 0.36 -4.60 5.12
N SER A 42 -0.53 -4.13 4.24
CA SER A 42 -0.99 -4.85 3.06
C SER A 42 -0.02 -4.64 1.88
N LEU A 43 0.49 -5.74 1.33
CA LEU A 43 1.38 -5.77 0.17
C LEU A 43 0.85 -6.72 -0.90
N ALA A 44 1.39 -6.63 -2.12
CA ALA A 44 1.10 -7.55 -3.21
C ALA A 44 2.40 -8.18 -3.78
N PRO A 45 2.35 -9.39 -4.35
CA PRO A 45 3.54 -10.02 -4.93
C PRO A 45 3.99 -9.35 -6.24
N THR A 46 3.13 -8.57 -6.88
CA THR A 46 3.45 -7.84 -8.11
C THR A 46 2.90 -6.42 -8.08
N ALA A 47 3.56 -5.52 -8.82
CA ALA A 47 3.07 -4.15 -9.04
C ALA A 47 1.64 -4.11 -9.59
N ALA A 48 1.31 -5.01 -10.53
CA ALA A 48 -0.03 -5.10 -11.11
C ALA A 48 -1.09 -5.47 -10.06
N GLN A 49 -0.77 -6.42 -9.17
CA GLN A 49 -1.67 -6.81 -8.08
C GLN A 49 -1.78 -5.74 -6.99
N ALA A 50 -0.72 -4.97 -6.73
CA ALA A 50 -0.80 -3.83 -5.81
C ALA A 50 -1.82 -2.80 -6.31
N TRP A 51 -1.82 -2.51 -7.61
CA TRP A 51 -2.83 -1.65 -8.21
C TRP A 51 -4.22 -2.28 -8.23
N TRP A 52 -4.33 -3.59 -8.43
CA TRP A 52 -5.63 -4.27 -8.35
C TRP A 52 -6.21 -4.18 -6.93
N LEU A 53 -5.40 -4.45 -5.89
CA LEU A 53 -5.79 -4.29 -4.49
C LEU A 53 -6.16 -2.84 -4.14
N SER A 54 -5.51 -1.85 -4.78
CA SER A 54 -5.89 -0.45 -4.62
C SER A 54 -7.28 -0.10 -5.15
N GLY A 55 -7.73 -0.81 -6.19
CA GLY A 55 -8.97 -0.48 -6.90
C GLY A 55 -10.19 -0.42 -5.98
N GLY A 56 -10.37 -1.44 -5.12
CA GLY A 56 -11.48 -1.47 -4.17
C GLY A 56 -11.42 -0.35 -3.12
N ALA A 57 -10.22 0.06 -2.70
CA ALA A 57 -10.04 1.12 -1.72
C ALA A 57 -10.19 2.53 -2.32
N LEU A 58 -9.81 2.72 -3.59
CA LEU A 58 -10.05 3.93 -4.38
C LEU A 58 -11.53 4.09 -4.73
N GLU A 59 -12.20 3.00 -5.11
CA GLU A 59 -13.65 2.99 -5.41
C GLU A 59 -14.50 3.17 -4.15
N GLY A 60 -14.04 2.67 -3.00
CA GLY A 60 -14.74 2.74 -1.71
C GLY A 60 -14.62 4.08 -0.96
N GLY A 61 -13.86 5.06 -1.48
CA GLY A 61 -13.69 6.36 -0.83
C GLY A 61 -12.90 6.29 0.49
N GLY A 62 -11.98 5.33 0.61
CA GLY A 62 -11.18 5.09 1.82
C GLY A 62 -10.31 6.28 2.26
N PHE A 63 -10.20 7.31 1.42
CA PHE A 63 -9.72 8.63 1.81
C PHE A 63 -10.76 9.67 1.45
N ALA A 64 -11.33 10.34 2.46
CA ALA A 64 -12.28 11.43 2.27
C ALA A 64 -11.74 12.62 1.43
N VAL A 65 -10.44 12.64 1.14
CA VAL A 65 -9.75 13.63 0.30
C VAL A 65 -8.65 12.92 -0.49
N GLU A 66 -9.00 12.17 -1.54
CA GLU A 66 -7.97 11.54 -2.37
C GLU A 66 -7.22 12.58 -3.19
N HIS A 67 -5.89 12.57 -3.04
CA HIS A 67 -5.04 13.19 -4.03
C HIS A 67 -5.08 12.30 -5.28
N PRO A 68 -5.25 12.83 -6.50
CA PRO A 68 -5.39 12.00 -7.70
C PRO A 68 -4.12 11.22 -8.03
N VAL A 69 -3.01 11.47 -7.33
CA VAL A 69 -1.71 10.88 -7.61
C VAL A 69 -1.31 9.94 -6.48
N TRP A 70 -0.90 8.74 -6.87
CA TRP A 70 -0.62 7.62 -5.99
C TRP A 70 0.73 7.01 -6.32
N ASP A 71 1.45 6.59 -5.30
CA ASP A 71 2.77 6.00 -5.41
C ASP A 71 2.76 4.48 -5.28
N LEU A 72 3.67 3.87 -6.03
CA LEU A 72 4.05 2.48 -5.89
C LEU A 72 5.41 2.39 -5.19
N TRP A 73 5.49 1.50 -4.22
CA TRP A 73 6.70 1.18 -3.48
C TRP A 73 7.00 -0.30 -3.64
N GLU A 74 8.27 -0.60 -3.80
CA GLU A 74 8.83 -1.93 -3.66
C GLU A 74 9.37 -2.08 -2.24
N ALA A 75 9.06 -3.18 -1.59
CA ALA A 75 9.49 -3.54 -0.24
C ALA A 75 10.37 -4.79 -0.29
N ASP A 76 11.59 -4.69 0.24
CA ASP A 76 12.44 -5.83 0.52
C ASP A 76 11.99 -6.52 1.82
N LEU A 77 11.49 -7.74 1.70
CA LEU A 77 10.99 -8.55 2.83
C LEU A 77 12.05 -9.50 3.40
N THR A 78 13.31 -9.35 3.02
CA THR A 78 14.39 -10.17 3.58
C THR A 78 14.42 -10.01 5.10
N ASP A 79 14.26 -11.13 5.81
CA ASP A 79 14.18 -11.22 7.27
C ASP A 79 12.99 -10.49 7.93
N ILE A 80 11.97 -10.12 7.16
CA ILE A 80 10.70 -9.56 7.66
C ILE A 80 9.66 -10.67 7.76
N ASP A 81 9.07 -10.85 8.94
CA ASP A 81 7.96 -11.78 9.14
C ASP A 81 6.74 -11.36 8.30
N HIS A 82 6.14 -12.30 7.60
CA HIS A 82 4.99 -12.03 6.74
C HIS A 82 4.16 -13.29 6.48
N THR A 83 2.86 -13.08 6.31
CA THR A 83 1.94 -14.11 5.85
C THR A 83 1.74 -13.96 4.34
N PRO A 84 2.00 -15.01 3.53
CA PRO A 84 1.78 -14.95 2.10
C PRO A 84 0.29 -14.85 1.76
N GLY A 85 -0.02 -14.25 0.62
CA GLY A 85 -1.37 -14.24 0.06
C GLY A 85 -1.83 -15.61 -0.40
N ARG A 86 -3.13 -15.71 -0.70
CA ARG A 86 -3.76 -16.91 -1.27
C ARG A 86 -3.96 -16.73 -2.78
N PRO A 87 -4.16 -17.83 -3.55
CA PRO A 87 -4.34 -17.74 -5.00
C PRO A 87 -5.54 -16.87 -5.42
N ASP A 88 -6.59 -16.84 -4.61
CA ASP A 88 -7.83 -16.07 -4.80
C ASP A 88 -7.74 -14.64 -4.24
N TYR A 89 -6.83 -14.40 -3.29
CA TYR A 89 -6.60 -13.08 -2.71
C TYR A 89 -5.11 -12.87 -2.41
N PRO A 90 -4.36 -12.19 -3.30
CA PRO A 90 -2.90 -12.15 -3.28
C PRO A 90 -2.31 -11.20 -2.22
N GLU A 91 -3.08 -10.77 -1.21
CA GLU A 91 -2.58 -9.88 -0.16
C GLU A 91 -1.53 -10.58 0.70
N ILE A 92 -0.31 -10.06 0.69
CA ILE A 92 0.73 -10.38 1.65
C ILE A 92 0.54 -9.46 2.86
N ARG A 93 0.57 -10.02 4.07
CA ARG A 93 0.32 -9.29 5.31
C ARG A 93 1.58 -9.29 6.17
N VAL A 94 2.06 -8.09 6.49
CA VAL A 94 3.21 -7.88 7.38
C VAL A 94 2.72 -7.36 8.73
N PRO A 95 2.90 -8.09 9.85
CA PRO A 95 2.32 -7.72 11.15
C PRO A 95 3.09 -6.60 11.87
N GLY A 96 4.17 -6.08 11.27
CA GLY A 96 4.99 -5.01 11.83
C GLY A 96 5.27 -3.89 10.82
N ASP A 97 5.90 -2.84 11.31
CA ASP A 97 6.35 -1.73 10.48
C ASP A 97 7.44 -2.17 9.50
N ILE A 98 7.48 -1.55 8.33
CA ILE A 98 8.54 -1.76 7.32
C ILE A 98 9.40 -0.50 7.29
N PRO A 99 10.68 -0.58 7.69
CA PRO A 99 11.51 0.60 7.83
C PRO A 99 11.90 1.18 6.47
N SER A 100 12.19 2.49 6.42
CA SER A 100 12.36 3.24 5.17
C SER A 100 13.45 2.69 4.25
N GLU A 101 14.52 2.14 4.81
CA GLU A 101 15.65 1.56 4.08
C GLU A 101 15.29 0.28 3.31
N ARG A 102 14.14 -0.32 3.61
CA ARG A 102 13.59 -1.48 2.90
C ARG A 102 12.66 -1.08 1.77
N LEU A 103 12.44 0.22 1.56
CA LEU A 103 11.45 0.72 0.62
C LEU A 103 12.12 1.47 -0.53
N THR A 104 11.80 1.05 -1.75
CA THR A 104 12.19 1.74 -2.97
C THR A 104 10.94 2.32 -3.63
N TRP A 105 10.94 3.64 -3.87
CA TRP A 105 9.88 4.25 -4.67
C TRP A 105 10.05 3.86 -6.15
N ILE A 106 8.99 3.33 -6.76
CA ILE A 106 9.02 2.82 -8.14
C ILE A 106 8.42 3.82 -9.12
N GLY A 107 7.35 4.51 -8.73
CA GLY A 107 6.69 5.45 -9.62
C GLY A 107 5.35 5.94 -9.08
N SER A 108 4.68 6.75 -9.88
CA SER A 108 3.34 7.27 -9.55
C SER A 108 2.34 7.01 -10.67
N ARG A 109 1.08 6.83 -10.30
CA ARG A 109 -0.07 6.78 -11.21
C ARG A 109 -1.06 7.87 -10.84
N VAL A 110 -1.71 8.45 -11.84
CA VAL A 110 -2.84 9.36 -11.65
C VAL A 110 -4.14 8.58 -11.85
N PHE A 111 -5.08 8.68 -10.92
CA PHE A 111 -6.43 8.12 -10.97
C PHE A 111 -7.46 9.25 -11.15
N GLY A 112 -8.63 8.93 -11.70
CA GLY A 112 -9.69 9.91 -11.94
C GLY A 112 -9.45 10.84 -13.13
N VAL A 113 -8.55 10.47 -14.05
CA VAL A 113 -8.39 11.10 -15.36
C VAL A 113 -8.87 10.14 -16.45
N ASP A 114 -10.16 9.84 -16.42
CA ASP A 114 -10.92 9.53 -17.63
C ASP A 114 -11.57 10.85 -18.05
N ALA A 115 -10.92 11.57 -18.96
CA ALA A 115 -11.17 11.58 -20.40
C ALA A 115 -12.09 12.76 -20.74
N ALA A 116 -11.49 13.81 -21.30
CA ALA A 116 -12.23 14.91 -21.91
C ALA A 116 -13.19 14.40 -23.00
#